data_AF-A0A0R5T165-F1
#
_entry.id   AF-A0A0R5T165-F1
#
_cell.length_a   1.000
_cell.length_b   1.000
_cell.length_c   1.000
_cell.angle_alpha   90.00
_cell.angle_beta   90.00
_cell.angle_gamma   90.00
#
_symmetry.space_group_name_H-M   'P 1'
#
loop_
_entity.id
_entity.type
_entity.pdbx_description
1 polymer ?
#
loop_
_entity_poly.entity_id
_entity_poly.type
_entity_poly.pdbx_seq_one_letter_code
_entity_poly.pdbx_strand_id
1 'polypeptide(L)'
;MFQVSLSLAVAVLADQTSHVSISLGGAPAVSHHSSHHARTSYHHQPTYHTQPSYHPQPSYHPAPAYHTQPSYEHGHEPAVPECAANTTKLWCLQDDHYPTYEIKHAAEYHYEKLLSLYADVADLNTEQSVDRPNTLEEETYLCPSETAYIRPLRVQNTEGKWRVVVNNIDVHYQTLTQSTRIEECLTSGDACPLVPDCYESKCLQKSIYHRFLVYDSYDQYFPFAIETFKLPASCACLLGAYTIDH
;
A
#
# COMPACT_ATOMS: atom_id res chain seq x y z
N MET A 1 13.49 64.68 30.09
CA MET A 1 14.74 63.95 29.80
C MET A 1 14.36 62.66 29.09
N PHE A 2 14.70 62.59 27.81
CA PHE A 2 14.40 61.48 26.89
C PHE A 2 15.22 60.25 27.26
N GLN A 3 14.60 59.07 27.33
CA GLN A 3 15.29 57.79 27.35
C GLN A 3 14.94 57.03 26.07
N VAL A 4 15.93 56.93 25.20
CA VAL A 4 15.91 56.30 23.88
C VAL A 4 15.98 54.78 24.08
N SER A 5 14.97 54.04 23.59
CA SER A 5 15.04 52.58 23.46
C SER A 5 15.41 52.25 22.02
N LEU A 6 16.56 51.58 21.87
CA LEU A 6 17.18 51.21 20.60
C LEU A 6 16.73 49.79 20.23
N SER A 7 15.88 49.65 19.20
CA SER A 7 15.44 48.37 18.67
C SER A 7 16.42 47.88 17.60
N LEU A 8 17.12 46.76 17.86
CA LEU A 8 17.91 46.06 16.84
C LEU A 8 17.04 44.99 16.16
N ALA A 9 16.66 45.25 14.91
CA ALA A 9 16.11 44.26 14.00
C ALA A 9 17.25 43.53 13.30
N VAL A 10 17.36 42.21 13.50
CA VAL A 10 18.28 41.35 12.74
C VAL A 10 17.50 40.75 11.58
N ALA A 11 17.81 41.19 10.36
CA ALA A 11 17.31 40.58 9.13
C ALA A 11 18.16 39.34 8.81
N VAL A 12 17.53 38.17 8.73
CA VAL A 12 18.16 36.93 8.24
C VAL A 12 17.96 36.86 6.74
N LEU A 13 19.07 36.89 5.99
CA LEU A 13 19.09 36.64 4.54
C LEU A 13 19.07 35.12 4.30
N ALA A 14 18.04 34.62 3.63
CA ALA A 14 17.97 33.26 3.12
C ALA A 14 18.62 33.23 1.73
N ASP A 15 19.77 32.55 1.60
CA ASP A 15 20.50 32.41 0.35
C ASP A 15 20.04 31.15 -0.41
N GLN A 16 20.00 31.27 -1.73
CA GLN A 16 19.30 30.36 -2.64
C GLN A 16 20.06 29.06 -2.92
N THR A 17 19.26 28.04 -3.22
CA THR A 17 19.59 26.64 -3.51
C THR A 17 20.49 26.45 -4.74
N SER A 18 21.63 25.77 -4.55
CA SER A 18 22.50 25.28 -5.63
C SER A 18 21.91 24.04 -6.28
N HIS A 19 21.47 24.16 -7.54
CA HIS A 19 21.10 23.02 -8.39
C HIS A 19 22.35 22.36 -8.99
N VAL A 20 22.54 21.06 -8.73
CA VAL A 20 23.54 20.23 -9.44
C VAL A 20 22.84 19.57 -10.62
N SER A 21 23.23 19.96 -11.84
CA SER A 21 22.79 19.32 -13.09
C SER A 21 23.86 18.36 -13.60
N ILE A 22 23.52 17.07 -13.70
CA ILE A 22 24.39 16.03 -14.25
C ILE A 22 24.15 15.98 -15.77
N SER A 23 25.17 16.36 -16.55
CA SER A 23 25.17 16.27 -18.01
C SER A 23 25.85 14.97 -18.46
N LEU A 24 25.08 14.09 -19.12
CA LEU A 24 25.59 12.88 -19.77
C LEU A 24 26.18 13.26 -21.14
N GLY A 25 27.50 13.16 -21.27
CA GLY A 25 28.23 13.42 -22.51
C GLY A 25 28.02 12.34 -23.57
N GLY A 26 27.64 12.77 -24.78
CA GLY A 26 27.57 11.95 -25.99
C GLY A 26 28.95 11.75 -26.63
N ALA A 27 29.17 10.58 -27.23
CA ALA A 27 30.32 10.26 -28.06
C ALA A 27 30.00 10.53 -29.56
N PRO A 28 30.97 10.96 -30.39
CA PRO A 28 30.74 11.27 -31.79
C PRO A 28 30.84 10.04 -32.70
N ALA A 29 30.10 10.08 -33.80
CA ALA A 29 30.14 9.13 -34.91
C ALA A 29 31.31 9.41 -35.85
N VAL A 30 31.96 8.36 -36.36
CA VAL A 30 32.80 8.40 -37.56
C VAL A 30 32.51 7.18 -38.43
N SER A 31 32.10 7.45 -39.66
CA SER A 31 31.86 6.50 -40.74
C SER A 31 32.99 6.56 -41.77
N HIS A 32 33.47 5.41 -42.28
CA HIS A 32 34.17 5.35 -43.58
C HIS A 32 33.97 3.99 -44.30
N HIS A 33 33.22 4.09 -45.40
CA HIS A 33 33.30 3.49 -46.75
C HIS A 33 33.86 2.08 -47.08
N SER A 34 33.23 1.52 -48.12
CA SER A 34 33.25 0.12 -48.60
C SER A 34 34.20 -0.20 -49.78
N SER A 35 34.50 -1.51 -49.91
CA SER A 35 34.54 -2.38 -51.13
C SER A 35 35.83 -2.61 -51.97
N HIS A 36 36.22 -3.90 -52.10
CA HIS A 36 36.33 -4.73 -53.34
C HIS A 36 37.55 -5.69 -53.48
N HIS A 37 37.23 -6.99 -53.62
CA HIS A 37 37.78 -8.11 -54.41
C HIS A 37 39.28 -8.51 -54.47
N ALA A 38 39.56 -9.81 -54.24
CA ALA A 38 40.16 -10.72 -55.23
C ALA A 38 39.90 -12.21 -54.89
N ARG A 39 39.57 -13.00 -55.91
CA ARG A 39 39.24 -14.44 -55.89
C ARG A 39 40.37 -15.20 -56.59
N THR A 40 40.84 -16.32 -56.04
CA THR A 40 41.40 -17.43 -56.83
C THR A 40 41.11 -18.77 -56.16
N SER A 41 40.78 -19.74 -57.02
CA SER A 41 40.36 -21.11 -56.74
C SER A 41 41.44 -22.05 -57.24
N TYR A 42 41.86 -23.03 -56.42
CA TYR A 42 42.40 -24.29 -56.92
C TYR A 42 41.95 -25.45 -56.04
N HIS A 43 41.44 -26.48 -56.71
CA HIS A 43 40.87 -27.72 -56.18
C HIS A 43 41.94 -28.65 -55.61
N HIS A 44 41.64 -29.26 -54.46
CA HIS A 44 42.08 -30.62 -54.13
C HIS A 44 40.95 -31.39 -53.46
N GLN A 45 40.67 -32.58 -53.98
CA GLN A 45 39.62 -33.49 -53.55
C GLN A 45 40.20 -34.50 -52.56
N PRO A 46 39.64 -34.67 -51.34
CA PRO A 46 39.99 -35.79 -50.48
C PRO A 46 39.08 -36.99 -50.73
N THR A 47 39.75 -38.13 -50.84
CA THR A 47 39.24 -39.49 -50.88
C THR A 47 38.23 -39.81 -49.79
N TYR A 48 37.20 -40.56 -50.17
CA TYR A 48 36.18 -41.13 -49.28
C TYR A 48 36.80 -41.98 -48.18
N HIS A 49 36.64 -41.56 -46.93
CA HIS A 49 36.81 -42.43 -45.77
C HIS A 49 35.45 -42.98 -45.33
N THR A 50 35.47 -44.27 -45.03
CA THR A 50 34.38 -45.13 -44.58
C THR A 50 33.64 -44.57 -43.37
N GLN A 51 32.31 -44.59 -43.45
CA GLN A 51 31.37 -44.18 -42.41
C GLN A 51 31.59 -44.97 -41.10
N PRO A 52 31.69 -44.30 -39.93
CA PRO A 52 31.66 -45.00 -38.64
C PRO A 52 30.29 -45.62 -38.41
N SER A 53 30.30 -46.86 -37.96
CA SER A 53 29.14 -47.61 -37.45
C SER A 53 28.39 -46.81 -36.38
N TYR A 54 27.07 -46.72 -36.56
CA TYR A 54 26.13 -46.11 -35.62
C TYR A 54 26.38 -46.60 -34.18
N HIS A 55 26.66 -45.67 -33.27
CA HIS A 55 26.49 -45.92 -31.85
C HIS A 55 24.99 -46.04 -31.54
N PRO A 56 24.55 -47.03 -30.74
CA PRO A 56 23.19 -47.07 -30.25
C PRO A 56 22.96 -45.86 -29.34
N GLN A 57 21.88 -45.14 -29.64
CA GLN A 57 21.40 -43.99 -28.88
C GLN A 57 21.19 -44.39 -27.40
N PRO A 58 21.58 -43.56 -26.42
CA PRO A 58 21.26 -43.84 -25.02
C PRO A 58 19.74 -43.97 -24.91
N SER A 59 19.29 -45.09 -24.35
CA SER A 59 17.90 -45.30 -23.99
C SER A 59 17.49 -44.18 -23.03
N TYR A 60 16.58 -43.31 -23.47
CA TYR A 60 15.93 -42.34 -22.61
C TYR A 60 15.36 -43.08 -21.41
N HIS A 61 15.86 -42.75 -20.23
CA HIS A 61 15.16 -43.08 -19.00
C HIS A 61 13.80 -42.39 -19.06
N PRO A 62 12.70 -43.05 -18.66
CA PRO A 62 11.44 -42.36 -18.43
C PRO A 62 11.73 -41.20 -17.49
N ALA A 63 11.27 -39.99 -17.85
CA ALA A 63 11.27 -38.89 -16.90
C ALA A 63 10.65 -39.41 -15.59
N PRO A 64 11.26 -39.14 -14.41
CA PRO A 64 10.64 -39.53 -13.16
C PRO A 64 9.21 -39.02 -13.22
N ALA A 65 8.25 -39.91 -12.99
CA ALA A 65 6.87 -39.53 -12.86
C ALA A 65 6.87 -38.41 -11.84
N TYR A 66 6.53 -37.19 -12.28
CA TYR A 66 6.25 -36.11 -11.37
C TYR A 66 5.22 -36.69 -10.42
N HIS A 67 5.64 -36.99 -9.20
CA HIS A 67 4.71 -37.10 -8.10
C HIS A 67 3.89 -35.82 -8.24
N THR A 68 2.59 -35.98 -8.45
CA THR A 68 1.64 -34.89 -8.26
C THR A 68 2.11 -34.20 -7.00
N GLN A 69 2.60 -32.96 -7.16
CA GLN A 69 2.80 -32.09 -6.01
C GLN A 69 1.51 -32.26 -5.20
N PRO A 70 1.60 -32.56 -3.89
CA PRO A 70 0.42 -32.42 -3.07
C PRO A 70 -0.15 -31.06 -3.44
N SER A 71 -1.38 -31.07 -3.94
CA SER A 71 -2.17 -29.87 -4.14
C SER A 71 -2.10 -29.18 -2.80
N TYR A 72 -1.20 -28.21 -2.65
CA TYR A 72 -1.24 -27.30 -1.52
C TYR A 72 -2.61 -26.68 -1.67
N GLU A 73 -3.45 -27.00 -0.71
CA GLU A 73 -4.83 -26.59 -0.67
C GLU A 73 -4.85 -25.08 -0.87
N HIS A 74 -5.24 -24.67 -2.07
CA HIS A 74 -5.29 -23.28 -2.46
C HIS A 74 -6.38 -22.64 -1.63
N GLY A 75 -5.99 -21.85 -0.64
CA GLY A 75 -6.87 -20.90 0.04
C GLY A 75 -7.19 -21.28 1.49
N HIS A 76 -6.21 -21.18 2.39
CA HIS A 76 -6.55 -20.86 3.76
C HIS A 76 -7.03 -19.41 3.77
N GLU A 77 -8.34 -19.23 3.57
CA GLU A 77 -8.98 -17.95 3.83
C GLU A 77 -8.89 -17.68 5.34
N PRO A 78 -8.37 -16.52 5.76
CA PRO A 78 -8.31 -16.19 7.18
C PRO A 78 -9.70 -16.28 7.80
N ALA A 79 -9.81 -17.03 8.89
CA ALA A 79 -11.07 -17.17 9.61
C ALA A 79 -11.56 -15.79 10.09
N VAL A 80 -12.89 -15.62 10.13
CA VAL A 80 -13.51 -14.44 10.73
C VAL A 80 -13.13 -14.40 12.22
N PRO A 81 -12.53 -13.31 12.72
CA PRO A 81 -12.09 -13.23 14.11
C PRO A 81 -13.29 -13.11 15.05
N GLU A 82 -13.16 -13.61 16.28
CA GLU A 82 -14.23 -13.61 17.28
C GLU A 82 -14.74 -12.20 17.61
N CYS A 83 -13.85 -11.20 17.58
CA CYS A 83 -14.18 -9.79 17.76
C CYS A 83 -15.20 -9.26 16.74
N ALA A 84 -15.36 -9.91 15.58
CA ALA A 84 -16.30 -9.53 14.54
C ALA A 84 -17.69 -10.20 14.70
N ALA A 85 -17.87 -11.16 15.62
CA ALA A 85 -19.08 -11.97 15.69
C ALA A 85 -20.36 -11.18 16.02
N ASN A 86 -20.23 -10.09 16.78
CA ASN A 86 -21.36 -9.31 17.29
C ASN A 86 -21.37 -7.85 16.81
N THR A 87 -20.74 -7.57 15.67
CA THR A 87 -20.65 -6.21 15.13
C THR A 87 -20.75 -6.18 13.61
N THR A 88 -21.27 -5.06 13.09
CA THR A 88 -21.26 -4.76 11.65
C THR A 88 -19.97 -4.08 11.22
N LYS A 89 -19.07 -3.76 12.15
CA LYS A 89 -17.80 -3.12 11.86
C LYS A 89 -16.86 -4.10 11.15
N LEU A 90 -16.16 -3.60 10.14
CA LEU A 90 -15.19 -4.36 9.34
C LEU A 90 -13.78 -4.30 9.94
N TRP A 91 -13.67 -3.95 11.22
CA TRP A 91 -12.42 -3.87 11.97
C TRP A 91 -12.64 -4.18 13.45
N CYS A 92 -11.58 -4.64 14.10
CA CYS A 92 -11.52 -4.84 15.54
C CYS A 92 -10.37 -4.05 16.14
N LEU A 93 -10.64 -3.41 17.28
CA LEU A 93 -9.63 -2.68 18.07
C LEU A 93 -8.96 -3.57 19.13
N GLN A 94 -9.61 -4.69 19.46
CA GLN A 94 -9.17 -5.68 20.44
C GLN A 94 -9.28 -7.06 19.81
N ASP A 95 -8.36 -7.94 20.18
CA ASP A 95 -8.28 -9.31 19.69
C ASP A 95 -7.50 -10.15 20.71
N ASP A 96 -8.21 -11.02 21.43
CA ASP A 96 -7.64 -11.88 22.47
C ASP A 96 -6.68 -12.93 21.88
N HIS A 97 -6.81 -13.23 20.58
CA HIS A 97 -5.98 -14.16 19.83
C HIS A 97 -5.05 -13.45 18.86
N TYR A 98 -4.64 -12.21 19.19
CA TYR A 98 -3.69 -11.46 18.39
C TYR A 98 -2.29 -12.11 18.46
N PRO A 99 -1.70 -12.56 17.32
CA PRO A 99 -0.48 -13.37 17.29
C PRO A 99 0.78 -12.52 17.51
N THR A 100 0.88 -11.91 18.69
CA THR A 100 1.91 -10.92 19.04
C THR A 100 3.30 -11.53 18.99
N TYR A 101 3.45 -12.76 19.50
CA TYR A 101 4.73 -13.44 19.56
C TYR A 101 5.24 -13.78 18.16
N GLU A 102 4.37 -14.32 17.31
CA GLU A 102 4.67 -14.73 15.94
C GLU A 102 5.00 -13.52 15.06
N ILE A 103 4.22 -12.45 15.16
CA ILE A 103 4.49 -11.19 14.45
C ILE A 103 5.84 -10.64 14.88
N LYS A 104 6.11 -10.55 16.18
CA LYS A 104 7.37 -10.02 16.69
C LYS A 104 8.57 -10.85 16.23
N HIS A 105 8.47 -12.18 16.33
CA HIS A 105 9.53 -13.08 15.89
C HIS A 105 9.81 -12.95 14.39
N ALA A 106 8.76 -12.93 13.56
CA ALA A 106 8.91 -12.72 12.13
C ALA A 106 9.47 -11.33 11.80
N ALA A 107 9.08 -10.32 12.57
CA ALA A 107 9.52 -8.94 12.39
C ALA A 107 11.01 -8.77 12.71
N GLU A 108 11.49 -9.41 13.76
CA GLU A 108 12.92 -9.46 14.09
C GLU A 108 13.72 -10.19 13.00
N TYR A 109 13.21 -11.32 12.49
CA TYR A 109 13.87 -12.10 11.44
C TYR A 109 13.93 -11.36 10.08
N HIS A 110 12.88 -10.61 9.73
CA HIS A 110 12.79 -9.88 8.46
C HIS A 110 12.94 -8.36 8.62
N TYR A 111 13.67 -7.90 9.63
CA TYR A 111 13.70 -6.50 10.06
C TYR A 111 13.93 -5.49 8.92
N GLU A 112 14.97 -5.67 8.09
CA GLU A 112 15.30 -4.71 7.04
C GLU A 112 14.17 -4.55 6.01
N LYS A 113 13.62 -5.67 5.53
CA LYS A 113 12.54 -5.66 4.54
C LYS A 113 11.22 -5.18 5.13
N LEU A 114 10.95 -5.53 6.39
CA LEU A 114 9.80 -5.04 7.14
C LEU A 114 9.83 -3.53 7.31
N LEU A 115 10.98 -2.97 7.71
CA LEU A 115 11.13 -1.55 7.91
C LEU A 115 10.95 -0.77 6.59
N SER A 116 11.41 -1.34 5.47
CA SER A 116 11.13 -0.77 4.15
C SER A 116 9.64 -0.72 3.84
N LEU A 117 8.86 -1.76 4.14
CA LEU A 117 7.40 -1.72 3.96
C LEU A 117 6.72 -0.77 4.94
N TYR A 118 7.21 -0.72 6.18
CA TYR A 118 6.66 0.15 7.21
C TYR A 118 6.84 1.63 6.85
N ALA A 119 7.97 2.01 6.26
CA ALA A 119 8.19 3.38 5.78
C ALA A 119 7.11 3.84 4.79
N ASP A 120 6.61 2.96 3.92
CA ASP A 120 5.54 3.28 2.96
C ASP A 120 4.18 3.56 3.63
N VAL A 121 3.96 3.10 4.87
CA VAL A 121 2.70 3.27 5.61
C VAL A 121 2.80 4.17 6.84
N ALA A 122 4.01 4.40 7.37
CA ALA A 122 4.24 5.25 8.54
C ALA A 122 3.81 6.71 8.27
N ASP A 123 4.06 7.20 7.05
CA ASP A 123 3.65 8.55 6.62
C ASP A 123 2.13 8.68 6.37
N LEU A 124 1.40 7.55 6.34
CA LEU A 124 -0.06 7.54 6.19
C LEU A 124 -0.79 7.73 7.53
N ASN A 125 -0.08 8.01 8.64
CA ASN A 125 -0.72 8.30 9.91
C ASN A 125 -1.55 9.58 9.81
N THR A 126 -2.87 9.44 9.89
CA THR A 126 -3.80 10.57 9.68
C THR A 126 -4.11 11.36 10.94
N GLU A 127 -3.36 11.18 12.04
CA GLU A 127 -3.59 11.85 13.32
C GLU A 127 -3.69 13.39 13.22
N GLN A 128 -3.11 13.99 12.17
CA GLN A 128 -3.19 15.42 11.89
C GLN A 128 -3.80 15.76 10.51
N SER A 129 -4.52 14.82 9.87
CA SER A 129 -5.00 15.03 8.49
C SER A 129 -6.17 16.02 8.36
N VAL A 130 -6.76 16.48 9.47
CA VAL A 130 -7.88 17.43 9.45
C VAL A 130 -7.58 18.57 10.44
N ASP A 131 -7.40 19.77 9.91
CA ASP A 131 -7.38 21.01 10.69
C ASP A 131 -8.84 21.44 10.92
N ARG A 132 -9.27 21.45 12.18
CA ARG A 132 -10.64 21.82 12.56
C ARG A 132 -10.65 23.21 13.20
N PRO A 133 -11.76 23.96 13.09
CA PRO A 133 -12.00 25.11 13.94
C PRO A 133 -11.90 24.73 15.42
N ASN A 134 -11.38 25.64 16.24
CA ASN A 134 -11.11 25.39 17.67
C ASN A 134 -12.38 25.24 18.53
N THR A 135 -13.56 25.58 18.02
CA THR A 135 -14.83 25.58 18.76
C THR A 135 -15.93 24.86 17.98
N LEU A 136 -16.67 23.99 18.68
CA LEU A 136 -17.78 23.19 18.14
C LEU A 136 -18.98 24.06 17.71
N GLU A 137 -19.12 25.27 18.25
CA GLU A 137 -20.20 26.19 17.90
C GLU A 137 -20.09 26.76 16.47
N GLU A 138 -18.91 26.65 15.84
CA GLU A 138 -18.66 27.15 14.49
C GLU A 138 -19.02 26.12 13.39
N GLU A 139 -19.27 24.86 13.76
CA GLU A 139 -19.51 23.78 12.80
C GLU A 139 -20.94 23.22 12.92
N THR A 140 -21.81 23.67 12.03
CA THR A 140 -23.12 23.05 11.81
C THR A 140 -23.03 22.12 10.60
N TYR A 141 -22.94 20.80 10.85
CA TYR A 141 -22.89 19.80 9.78
C TYR A 141 -24.30 19.45 9.28
N LEU A 142 -24.45 19.36 7.95
CA LEU A 142 -25.72 18.94 7.33
C LEU A 142 -26.09 17.50 7.65
N CYS A 143 -25.10 16.65 7.94
CA CYS A 143 -25.28 15.28 8.36
C CYS A 143 -24.45 15.05 9.63
N PRO A 144 -25.05 14.58 10.72
CA PRO A 144 -24.31 14.31 11.94
C PRO A 144 -23.38 13.10 11.75
N SER A 145 -22.12 13.24 12.17
CA SER A 145 -21.11 12.19 12.13
C SER A 145 -20.28 12.15 13.42
N GLU A 146 -19.71 10.98 13.71
CA GLU A 146 -18.78 10.77 14.81
C GLU A 146 -17.40 10.42 14.26
N THR A 147 -16.36 11.00 14.84
CA THR A 147 -14.98 10.86 14.38
C THR A 147 -14.15 10.14 15.44
N ALA A 148 -13.31 9.19 15.03
CA ALA A 148 -12.44 8.47 15.95
C ALA A 148 -11.08 8.18 15.32
N TYR A 149 -10.03 8.14 16.14
CA TYR A 149 -8.73 7.60 15.75
C TYR A 149 -8.64 6.15 16.20
N ILE A 150 -8.57 5.24 15.26
CA ILE A 150 -8.51 3.81 15.52
C ILE A 150 -7.12 3.26 15.20
N ARG A 151 -6.70 2.26 16.00
CA ARG A 151 -5.52 1.43 15.75
C ARG A 151 -5.98 -0.02 15.67
N PRO A 152 -6.47 -0.47 14.51
CA PRO A 152 -7.10 -1.77 14.41
C PRO A 152 -6.07 -2.90 14.48
N LEU A 153 -6.45 -4.03 15.08
CA LEU A 153 -5.66 -5.28 15.12
C LEU A 153 -6.11 -6.29 14.05
N ARG A 154 -7.40 -6.26 13.72
CA ARG A 154 -8.01 -7.03 12.63
C ARG A 154 -8.82 -6.10 11.74
N VAL A 155 -8.71 -6.25 10.43
CA VAL A 155 -9.52 -5.48 9.45
C VAL A 155 -9.84 -6.35 8.25
N GLN A 156 -11.03 -6.22 7.68
CA GLN A 156 -11.38 -6.86 6.41
C GLN A 156 -10.85 -6.05 5.22
N ASN A 157 -10.04 -6.68 4.38
CA ASN A 157 -9.50 -6.04 3.17
C ASN A 157 -10.57 -5.88 2.08
N THR A 158 -10.20 -5.25 0.96
CA THR A 158 -11.10 -5.07 -0.19
C THR A 158 -11.52 -6.37 -0.89
N GLU A 159 -10.88 -7.50 -0.57
CA GLU A 159 -11.24 -8.83 -1.06
C GLU A 159 -12.22 -9.57 -0.13
N GLY A 160 -12.61 -8.97 1.00
CA GLY A 160 -13.48 -9.61 2.00
C GLY A 160 -12.74 -10.49 3.00
N LYS A 161 -11.40 -10.55 2.96
CA LYS A 161 -10.58 -11.37 3.85
C LYS A 161 -10.19 -10.61 5.10
N TRP A 162 -10.30 -11.25 6.26
CA TRP A 162 -9.83 -10.69 7.52
C TRP A 162 -8.30 -10.75 7.60
N ARG A 163 -7.66 -9.61 7.79
CA ARG A 163 -6.20 -9.52 7.89
C ARG A 163 -5.78 -9.10 9.29
N VAL A 164 -4.59 -9.55 9.68
CA VAL A 164 -3.92 -9.13 10.91
C VAL A 164 -3.13 -7.87 10.61
N VAL A 165 -3.49 -6.73 11.20
CA VAL A 165 -2.73 -5.48 11.03
C VAL A 165 -1.58 -5.46 12.03
N VAL A 166 -0.36 -5.18 11.57
CA VAL A 166 0.83 -5.10 12.43
C VAL A 166 0.76 -3.82 13.25
N ASN A 167 0.28 -3.94 14.49
CA ASN A 167 0.09 -2.82 15.40
C ASN A 167 0.59 -3.14 16.81
N ASN A 168 1.19 -2.14 17.47
CA ASN A 168 1.76 -2.23 18.82
C ASN A 168 2.84 -3.33 18.94
N ILE A 169 3.72 -3.44 17.94
CA ILE A 169 4.80 -4.42 17.94
C ILE A 169 6.14 -3.72 18.14
N ASP A 170 6.84 -4.08 19.22
CA ASP A 170 8.19 -3.60 19.49
C ASP A 170 9.22 -4.45 18.74
N VAL A 171 9.98 -3.81 17.84
CA VAL A 171 11.05 -4.42 17.05
C VAL A 171 12.31 -3.58 17.21
N HIS A 172 13.34 -4.16 17.83
CA HIS A 172 14.56 -3.44 18.22
C HIS A 172 14.27 -2.16 19.02
N TYR A 173 14.46 -0.98 18.42
CA TYR A 173 14.30 0.34 19.03
C TYR A 173 13.05 1.09 18.53
N GLN A 174 12.19 0.43 17.75
CA GLN A 174 11.00 1.02 17.16
C GLN A 174 9.74 0.25 17.57
N THR A 175 8.68 0.98 17.88
CA THR A 175 7.35 0.42 18.05
C THR A 175 6.55 0.68 16.79
N LEU A 176 6.17 -0.37 16.08
CA LEU A 176 5.38 -0.29 14.86
C LEU A 176 3.92 0.00 15.22
N THR A 177 3.41 1.14 14.78
CA THR A 177 2.02 1.56 15.02
C THR A 177 1.44 2.22 13.77
N GLN A 178 0.16 1.96 13.54
CA GLN A 178 -0.62 2.36 12.38
C GLN A 178 -1.99 2.80 12.88
N SER A 179 -2.15 4.13 13.00
CA SER A 179 -3.42 4.78 13.32
C SER A 179 -4.11 5.25 12.05
N THR A 180 -5.44 5.31 12.08
CA THR A 180 -6.22 6.01 11.07
C THR A 180 -7.43 6.72 11.69
N ARG A 181 -7.80 7.87 11.10
CA ARG A 181 -9.00 8.62 11.44
C ARG A 181 -10.16 8.04 10.64
N ILE A 182 -11.18 7.60 11.35
CA ILE A 182 -12.46 7.25 10.77
C ILE A 182 -13.51 8.30 11.11
N GLU A 183 -14.51 8.38 10.25
CA GLU A 183 -15.71 9.20 10.49
C GLU A 183 -16.95 8.46 10.00
N GLU A 184 -17.79 8.08 10.96
CA GLU A 184 -19.01 7.32 10.75
C GLU A 184 -20.23 8.26 10.81
N CYS A 185 -21.13 8.17 9.82
CA CYS A 185 -22.41 8.85 9.84
C CYS A 185 -23.25 8.32 11.01
N LEU A 186 -23.87 9.22 11.79
CA LEU A 186 -24.86 8.84 12.80
C LEU A 186 -26.20 8.45 12.16
N THR A 187 -26.59 9.14 11.08
CA THR A 187 -27.87 8.93 10.37
C THR A 187 -27.64 8.63 8.89
N SER A 188 -26.91 7.54 8.59
CA SER A 188 -26.65 7.15 7.20
C SER A 188 -27.93 6.68 6.51
N GLY A 189 -28.27 7.34 5.40
CA GLY A 189 -29.42 7.03 4.58
C GLY A 189 -30.68 7.84 4.89
N ASP A 190 -30.70 8.57 5.99
CA ASP A 190 -31.79 9.46 6.36
C ASP A 190 -31.70 10.81 5.64
N ALA A 191 -32.80 11.58 5.64
CA ALA A 191 -32.81 12.95 5.14
C ALA A 191 -31.86 13.85 5.94
N CYS A 192 -31.25 14.84 5.28
CA CYS A 192 -30.31 15.74 5.92
C CYS A 192 -31.08 16.69 6.86
N PRO A 193 -30.86 16.66 8.19
CA PRO A 193 -31.72 17.34 9.16
C PRO A 193 -31.90 18.85 8.96
N LEU A 194 -30.96 19.51 8.27
CA LEU A 194 -30.95 20.95 8.05
C LEU A 194 -31.40 21.35 6.64
N VAL A 195 -31.72 20.38 5.78
CA VAL A 195 -32.25 20.63 4.44
C VAL A 195 -33.77 20.59 4.51
N PRO A 196 -34.49 21.59 3.98
CA PRO A 196 -35.95 21.58 3.97
C PRO A 196 -36.52 20.35 3.26
N ASP A 197 -37.62 19.79 3.79
CA ASP A 197 -38.29 18.58 3.27
C ASP A 197 -38.77 18.69 1.82
N CYS A 198 -38.90 19.91 1.29
CA CYS A 198 -39.24 20.12 -0.12
C CYS A 198 -38.12 19.71 -1.09
N TYR A 199 -36.89 19.51 -0.58
CA TYR A 199 -35.78 18.94 -1.34
C TYR A 199 -35.55 17.50 -0.91
N GLU A 200 -35.53 16.59 -1.87
CA GLU A 200 -35.03 15.25 -1.62
C GLU A 200 -33.56 15.36 -1.17
N SER A 201 -33.25 14.85 0.03
CA SER A 201 -31.91 14.87 0.59
C SER A 201 -31.61 13.56 1.30
N LYS A 202 -30.32 13.18 1.33
CA LYS A 202 -29.88 11.93 1.95
C LYS A 202 -28.46 12.03 2.47
N CYS A 203 -28.24 11.66 3.73
CA CYS A 203 -26.91 11.49 4.29
C CYS A 203 -26.24 10.23 3.75
N LEU A 204 -25.05 10.38 3.15
CA LEU A 204 -24.28 9.29 2.56
C LEU A 204 -22.96 9.11 3.29
N GLN A 205 -22.71 7.87 3.74
CA GLN A 205 -21.41 7.45 4.22
C GLN A 205 -20.43 7.34 3.06
N LYS A 206 -19.38 8.14 3.09
CA LYS A 206 -18.23 8.01 2.20
C LYS A 206 -17.12 7.25 2.90
N SER A 207 -16.46 6.39 2.14
CA SER A 207 -15.31 5.62 2.59
C SER A 207 -14.10 5.97 1.74
N ILE A 208 -12.91 5.85 2.33
CA ILE A 208 -11.64 5.93 1.61
C ILE A 208 -10.86 4.64 1.78
N TYR A 209 -9.82 4.50 0.97
CA TYR A 209 -8.94 3.35 0.99
C TYR A 209 -7.69 3.68 1.80
N HIS A 210 -7.47 2.92 2.88
CA HIS A 210 -6.25 2.97 3.67
C HIS A 210 -5.36 1.78 3.33
N ARG A 211 -4.06 1.98 3.43
CA ARG A 211 -3.06 0.93 3.29
C ARG A 211 -2.54 0.57 4.67
N PHE A 212 -2.55 -0.71 5.01
CA PHE A 212 -1.94 -1.20 6.25
C PHE A 212 -0.93 -2.29 5.96
N LEU A 213 0.15 -2.28 6.72
CA LEU A 213 1.07 -3.39 6.87
C LEU A 213 0.38 -4.50 7.66
N VAL A 214 0.28 -5.67 7.04
CA VAL A 214 -0.41 -6.84 7.57
C VAL A 214 0.55 -8.02 7.74
N TYR A 215 0.19 -8.92 8.64
CA TYR A 215 0.86 -10.18 8.88
C TYR A 215 0.05 -11.35 8.31
N ASP A 216 0.75 -12.31 7.70
CA ASP A 216 0.20 -13.54 7.15
C ASP A 216 0.94 -14.76 7.71
N SER A 217 0.31 -15.54 8.56
CA SER A 217 0.93 -16.74 9.14
C SER A 217 1.22 -17.84 8.11
N TYR A 218 0.59 -17.80 6.94
CA TYR A 218 0.71 -18.86 5.93
C TYR A 218 1.84 -18.60 4.94
N ASP A 219 2.36 -17.38 4.84
CA ASP A 219 3.54 -17.08 4.01
C ASP A 219 4.82 -17.43 4.77
N GLN A 220 5.41 -18.56 4.40
CA GLN A 220 6.62 -19.10 5.03
C GLN A 220 7.90 -18.34 4.67
N TYR A 221 7.89 -17.52 3.61
CA TYR A 221 9.10 -16.84 3.13
C TYR A 221 9.19 -15.41 3.62
N PHE A 222 8.07 -14.68 3.60
CA PHE A 222 8.01 -13.31 4.10
C PHE A 222 6.57 -12.96 4.49
N PRO A 223 6.19 -13.11 5.77
CA PRO A 223 4.81 -13.03 6.24
C PRO A 223 4.26 -11.61 6.38
N PHE A 224 4.74 -10.66 5.57
CA PHE A 224 4.34 -9.27 5.62
C PHE A 224 3.96 -8.74 4.25
N ALA A 225 2.88 -7.97 4.19
CA ALA A 225 2.42 -7.33 2.98
C ALA A 225 1.74 -5.99 3.28
N ILE A 226 1.65 -5.12 2.27
CA ILE A 226 0.78 -3.95 2.34
C ILE A 226 -0.51 -4.28 1.62
N GLU A 227 -1.62 -4.18 2.32
CA GLU A 227 -2.95 -4.38 1.75
C GLU A 227 -3.83 -3.15 1.88
N THR A 228 -4.92 -3.13 1.12
CA THR A 228 -5.84 -2.00 1.04
C THR A 228 -7.17 -2.33 1.71
N PHE A 229 -7.68 -1.36 2.47
CA PHE A 229 -8.82 -1.49 3.35
C PHE A 229 -9.78 -0.32 3.12
N LYS A 230 -11.08 -0.61 3.04
CA LYS A 230 -12.10 0.43 2.88
C LYS A 230 -12.64 0.83 4.24
N LEU A 231 -12.37 2.06 4.68
CA LEU A 231 -12.82 2.57 5.98
C LEU A 231 -13.70 3.82 5.83
N PRO A 232 -14.66 4.04 6.75
CA PRO A 232 -15.53 5.21 6.73
C PRO A 232 -14.74 6.48 7.06
N ALA A 233 -14.91 7.53 6.27
CA ALA A 233 -14.03 8.71 6.29
C ALA A 233 -14.75 10.06 6.31
N SER A 234 -16.00 10.13 5.86
CA SER A 234 -16.82 11.33 5.97
C SER A 234 -18.30 11.03 5.78
N CYS A 235 -19.14 11.89 6.34
CA CYS A 235 -20.57 11.91 6.05
C CYS A 235 -20.93 13.12 5.17
N ALA A 236 -21.63 12.89 4.06
CA ALA A 236 -22.01 13.97 3.13
C ALA A 236 -23.51 13.99 2.87
N CYS A 237 -24.10 15.18 2.82
CA CYS A 237 -25.48 15.36 2.37
C CYS A 237 -25.53 15.34 0.84
N LEU A 238 -26.23 14.37 0.26
CA LEU A 238 -26.59 14.33 -1.16
C LEU A 238 -27.97 14.97 -1.33
N LEU A 239 -28.07 15.92 -2.27
CA LEU A 239 -29.35 16.47 -2.72
C LEU A 239 -29.82 15.73 -3.97
N GLY A 240 -31.11 15.44 -4.06
CA GLY A 240 -31.75 14.87 -5.23
C GLY A 240 -31.82 15.84 -6.40
N ALA A 241 -32.16 15.32 -7.57
CA ALA A 241 -32.36 16.16 -8.75
C ALA A 241 -33.57 17.08 -8.54
N TYR A 242 -33.36 18.39 -8.64
CA TYR A 242 -34.45 19.36 -8.62
C TYR A 242 -34.56 20.05 -9.98
N THR A 243 -35.80 20.34 -10.39
CA THR A 243 -36.10 21.23 -11.51
C THR A 243 -36.68 22.51 -10.90
N ILE A 244 -36.08 23.66 -11.21
CA ILE A 244 -36.68 24.95 -10.86
C ILE A 244 -37.63 25.30 -12.00
N ASP A 245 -38.89 24.92 -11.85
CA ASP A 245 -39.93 25.44 -12.71
C ASP A 245 -40.30 26.85 -12.22
N HIS A 246 -39.96 27.85 -13.05
CA HIS A 246 -40.23 29.28 -12.83
C HIS A 246 -41.60 29.67 -13.39
#